data_AF-A0A968NPX7-F1
#
_entry.id   AF-A0A968NPX7-F1
#
_cell.length_a   1.000
_cell.length_b   1.000
_cell.length_c   1.000
_cell.angle_alpha   90.00
_cell.angle_beta   90.00
_cell.angle_gamma   90.00
#
_symmetry.space_group_name_H-M   'P 1'
#
loop_
_entity.id
_entity.type
_entity.pdbx_description
1 polymer ?
#
loop_
_entity_poly.entity_id
_entity_poly.type
_entity_poly.pdbx_seq_one_letter_code
_entity_poly.pdbx_strand_id
1 'polypeptide(L)'
;MKPLKLHIQELGQINNAELEFGDLTVLVGPQATGKSIALQLLKLMVDAGHVQEDMGRHGLDWSGSLPDFLDAYFGEGMRSIWKKTSTKIQWEGAKYRS
;
A
#
# COMPACT_ATOMS: atom_id res chain seq x y z
N MET A 1 6.47 -23.77 -1.64
CA MET A 1 6.65 -22.33 -1.98
C MET A 1 7.01 -21.59 -0.70
N LYS A 2 7.85 -20.56 -0.74
CA LYS A 2 8.02 -19.68 0.43
C LYS A 2 6.78 -18.77 0.52
N PRO A 3 6.24 -18.50 1.73
CA PRO A 3 5.10 -17.61 1.88
C PRO A 3 5.49 -16.19 1.47
N LEU A 4 4.59 -15.50 0.77
CA LEU A 4 4.73 -14.08 0.48
C LEU A 4 4.63 -13.32 1.79
N LYS A 5 5.52 -12.33 1.99
CA LYS A 5 5.57 -11.54 3.23
C LYS A 5 5.47 -10.06 2.92
N LEU A 6 4.55 -9.40 3.60
CA LEU A 6 4.41 -7.95 3.61
C LEU A 6 4.60 -7.44 5.04
N HIS A 7 5.54 -6.52 5.22
CA HIS A 7 5.74 -5.80 6.47
C HIS A 7 5.48 -4.32 6.24
N ILE A 8 4.58 -3.76 7.04
CA ILE A 8 4.12 -2.37 6.98
C ILE A 8 4.43 -1.70 8.31
N GLN A 9 5.12 -0.58 8.28
CA GLN A 9 5.38 0.24 9.46
C GLN A 9 4.97 1.68 9.20
N GLU A 10 4.30 2.30 10.17
CA GLU A 10 3.94 3.73 10.17
C GLU A 10 3.19 4.19 8.91
N LEU A 11 2.14 3.47 8.50
CA LEU A 11 1.31 3.80 7.33
C LEU A 11 -0.14 4.10 7.78
N GLY A 12 -0.52 5.38 7.80
CA GLY A 12 -1.84 5.81 8.26
C GLY A 12 -2.13 5.30 9.68
N GLN A 13 -3.18 4.49 9.81
CA GLN A 13 -3.60 3.86 11.07
C GLN A 13 -2.85 2.55 11.41
N ILE A 14 -1.94 2.09 10.53
CA ILE A 14 -1.11 0.90 10.75
C ILE A 14 0.22 1.34 11.38
N ASN A 15 0.40 1.05 12.67
CA ASN A 15 1.69 1.25 13.35
C ASN A 15 2.71 0.19 12.93
N ASN A 16 2.31 -1.09 13.03
CA ASN A 16 3.11 -2.25 12.63
C ASN A 16 2.19 -3.38 12.18
N ALA A 17 2.41 -3.93 11.00
CA ALA A 17 1.72 -5.12 10.51
C ALA A 17 2.67 -6.05 9.77
N GLU A 18 2.74 -7.30 10.20
CA GLU A 18 3.47 -8.38 9.54
C GLU A 18 2.44 -9.37 9.00
N LEU A 19 2.39 -9.52 7.68
CA LEU A 19 1.43 -10.37 6.98
C LEU A 19 2.19 -11.47 6.24
N GLU A 20 1.82 -12.72 6.52
CA GLU A 20 2.23 -13.88 5.74
C GLU A 20 1.02 -14.42 4.98
N PHE A 21 1.15 -14.56 3.66
CA PHE A 21 0.04 -15.00 2.82
C PHE A 21 0.14 -16.50 2.51
N GLY A 22 -0.97 -17.21 2.70
CA GLY A 22 -1.16 -18.59 2.30
C GLY A 22 -2.18 -18.70 1.17
N ASP A 23 -2.73 -19.88 0.93
CA ASP A 23 -3.69 -20.13 -0.15
C ASP A 23 -4.99 -19.32 0.02
N LEU A 24 -5.41 -19.12 1.28
CA LEU A 24 -6.49 -18.23 1.66
C LEU A 24 -6.08 -17.45 2.92
N THR A 25 -6.05 -16.13 2.81
CA THR A 25 -5.76 -15.23 3.94
C THR A 25 -6.95 -14.30 4.15
N VAL A 26 -7.50 -14.30 5.37
CA VAL A 26 -8.64 -13.45 5.74
C VAL A 26 -8.19 -12.44 6.79
N LEU A 27 -8.38 -11.15 6.50
CA LEU A 27 -8.10 -10.07 7.46
C LEU A 27 -9.39 -9.67 8.19
N VAL A 28 -9.43 -9.92 9.50
CA VAL A 28 -10.56 -9.53 10.38
C VAL A 28 -10.11 -8.51 11.42
N GLY A 29 -11.04 -7.67 11.86
CA GLY A 29 -10.80 -6.70 12.93
C GLY A 29 -11.77 -5.52 12.87
N PRO A 30 -11.76 -4.65 13.90
CA PRO A 30 -12.65 -3.49 14.00
C PRO A 30 -12.64 -2.59 12.75
N GLN A 31 -13.69 -1.79 12.54
CA GLN A 31 -13.71 -0.82 11.45
C GLN A 31 -12.53 0.16 11.55
N ALA A 32 -12.03 0.65 10.41
CA ALA A 32 -10.96 1.63 10.34
C ALA A 32 -9.65 1.19 11.04
N THR A 33 -9.31 -0.09 10.98
CA THR A 33 -8.02 -0.61 11.51
C THR A 33 -6.93 -0.77 10.44
N GLY A 34 -7.15 -0.28 9.22
CA GLY A 34 -6.13 -0.34 8.16
C GLY A 34 -6.18 -1.58 7.28
N LYS A 35 -7.14 -2.49 7.46
CA LYS A 35 -7.29 -3.70 6.61
C LYS A 35 -7.34 -3.36 5.12
N SER A 36 -8.18 -2.41 4.72
CA SER A 36 -8.29 -1.99 3.31
C SER A 36 -7.00 -1.35 2.81
N ILE A 37 -6.37 -0.49 3.62
CA ILE A 37 -5.08 0.15 3.27
C ILE A 37 -3.99 -0.91 3.06
N ALA A 38 -3.93 -1.94 3.92
CA ALA A 38 -2.96 -3.03 3.78
C ALA A 38 -3.17 -3.82 2.48
N LEU A 39 -4.42 -4.13 2.11
CA LEU A 39 -4.73 -4.84 0.86
C LEU A 39 -4.53 -3.98 -0.39
N GLN A 40 -4.86 -2.69 -0.33
CA GLN A 40 -4.57 -1.74 -1.40
C GLN A 40 -3.05 -1.59 -1.59
N LEU A 41 -2.28 -1.45 -0.51
CA LEU A 41 -0.83 -1.46 -0.59
C LEU A 41 -0.31 -2.77 -1.20
N LEU A 42 -0.83 -3.93 -0.78
CA LEU A 42 -0.45 -5.22 -1.36
C LEU A 42 -0.70 -5.23 -2.88
N LYS A 43 -1.87 -4.79 -3.34
CA LYS A 43 -2.17 -4.69 -4.78
C LYS A 43 -1.18 -3.77 -5.50
N LEU A 44 -0.85 -2.63 -4.90
CA LEU A 44 0.15 -1.72 -5.44
C LEU A 44 1.54 -2.36 -5.51
N MET A 45 1.96 -3.12 -4.50
CA MET A 45 3.27 -3.79 -4.47
C MET A 45 3.38 -4.89 -5.54
N VAL A 46 2.30 -5.62 -5.80
CA VAL A 46 2.28 -6.74 -6.74
C VAL A 46 2.12 -6.25 -8.18
N ASP A 47 1.32 -5.21 -8.41
CA ASP A 47 0.88 -4.80 -9.76
C ASP A 47 1.11 -3.31 -10.05
N ALA A 48 2.19 -2.71 -9.54
CA ALA A 48 2.47 -1.27 -9.65
C ALA A 48 2.35 -0.73 -11.08
N GLY A 49 2.95 -1.41 -12.06
CA GLY A 49 2.92 -0.99 -13.46
C GLY A 49 1.52 -1.00 -14.06
N HIS A 50 0.73 -2.04 -13.76
CA HIS A 50 -0.65 -2.15 -14.25
C HIS A 50 -1.57 -1.12 -13.56
N VAL A 51 -1.38 -0.87 -12.26
CA VAL A 51 -2.07 0.19 -11.53
C VAL A 51 -1.81 1.56 -12.16
N GLN A 52 -0.54 1.88 -12.43
CA GLN A 52 -0.18 3.15 -13.07
C GLN A 52 -0.78 3.26 -14.47
N GLU A 53 -0.72 2.20 -15.27
CA GLU A 53 -1.29 2.18 -16.61
C GLU A 53 -2.81 2.42 -16.58
N ASP A 54 -3.54 1.69 -15.74
CA ASP A 54 -5.00 1.82 -15.64
C ASP A 54 -5.41 3.19 -15.11
N MET A 55 -4.68 3.73 -14.12
CA MET A 55 -4.91 5.11 -13.66
C MET A 55 -4.72 6.11 -14.81
N GLY A 56 -3.66 5.98 -15.61
CA GLY A 56 -3.43 6.81 -16.78
C GLY A 56 -4.52 6.66 -17.85
N ARG A 57 -4.98 5.43 -18.13
CA ARG A 57 -6.07 5.16 -19.08
C ARG A 57 -7.39 5.82 -18.68
N HIS A 58 -7.64 5.97 -17.37
CA HIS A 58 -8.81 6.64 -16.83
C HIS A 58 -8.61 8.15 -16.59
N GLY A 59 -7.49 8.72 -17.03
CA GLY A 59 -7.22 10.15 -16.93
C GLY A 59 -6.85 10.63 -15.53
N LEU A 60 -6.46 9.73 -14.63
CA LEU A 60 -5.90 10.09 -13.33
C LEU A 60 -4.43 10.50 -13.54
N ASP A 61 -4.18 11.81 -13.55
CA ASP A 61 -2.83 12.37 -13.58
C ASP A 61 -2.35 12.67 -12.15
N TRP A 62 -1.18 12.16 -11.79
CA TRP A 62 -0.51 12.43 -10.51
C TRP A 62 0.77 13.23 -10.66
N SER A 63 1.02 13.84 -11.84
CA SER A 63 2.14 14.76 -12.09
C SER A 63 3.53 14.18 -11.76
N GLY A 64 3.66 12.85 -11.72
CA GLY A 64 4.88 12.16 -11.28
C GLY A 64 5.22 12.30 -9.78
N SER A 65 4.31 12.83 -8.97
CA SER A 65 4.49 13.09 -7.55
C SER A 65 3.93 11.92 -6.71
N LEU A 66 4.72 11.44 -5.73
CA LEU A 66 4.25 10.39 -4.81
C LEU A 66 3.04 10.84 -3.98
N PRO A 67 2.99 12.05 -3.38
CA PRO A 67 1.81 12.51 -2.66
C PRO A 67 0.53 12.50 -3.50
N ASP A 68 0.59 12.98 -4.74
CA ASP A 68 -0.59 13.04 -5.60
C ASP A 68 -0.98 11.65 -6.12
N PHE A 69 0.00 10.77 -6.33
CA PHE A 69 -0.26 9.36 -6.62
C PHE A 69 -1.02 8.68 -5.48
N LEU A 70 -0.62 8.94 -4.23
CA LEU A 70 -1.27 8.36 -3.06
C LEU A 70 -2.70 8.86 -2.89
N ASP A 71 -2.98 10.14 -3.15
CA ASP A 71 -4.35 10.66 -3.19
C ASP A 71 -5.17 9.98 -4.30
N ALA A 72 -4.61 9.86 -5.50
CA ALA A 72 -5.32 9.25 -6.62
C ALA A 72 -5.59 7.75 -6.39
N TYR A 73 -4.67 7.03 -5.73
CA TYR A 73 -4.76 5.59 -5.52
C TYR A 73 -5.55 5.18 -4.26
N PHE A 74 -5.27 5.80 -3.12
CA PHE A 74 -5.92 5.47 -1.84
C PHE A 74 -7.21 6.28 -1.61
N GLY A 75 -7.43 7.35 -2.37
CA GLY A 75 -8.56 8.27 -2.23
C GLY A 75 -8.09 9.68 -1.84
N GLU A 76 -8.89 10.69 -2.21
CA GLU A 76 -8.56 12.09 -1.96
C GLU A 76 -8.24 12.36 -0.47
N GLY A 77 -7.13 13.06 -0.20
CA GLY A 77 -6.65 13.38 1.15
C GLY A 77 -5.77 12.30 1.82
N MET A 78 -5.57 11.16 1.16
CA MET A 78 -4.81 10.02 1.69
C MET A 78 -3.29 10.16 1.54
N ARG A 79 -2.76 11.21 0.92
CA ARG A 79 -1.32 11.50 0.86
C ARG A 79 -0.66 11.52 2.25
N SER A 80 -1.44 11.87 3.28
CA SER A 80 -1.01 11.96 4.67
C SER A 80 -0.76 10.60 5.34
N ILE A 81 -1.25 9.49 4.77
CA ILE A 81 -0.99 8.15 5.31
C ILE A 81 0.49 7.78 5.17
N TRP A 82 1.18 8.34 4.18
CA TRP A 82 2.60 8.11 3.94
C TRP A 82 3.44 9.20 4.60
N LYS A 83 4.16 8.81 5.66
CA LYS A 83 5.09 9.66 6.40
C LYS A 83 6.50 9.45 5.85
N LYS A 84 7.01 10.44 5.10
CA LYS A 84 8.34 10.39 4.43
C LYS A 84 9.49 9.89 5.34
N THR A 85 9.47 10.24 6.61
CA THR A 85 10.58 9.91 7.54
C THR A 85 10.41 8.59 8.26
N SER A 86 9.19 8.06 8.37
CA SER A 86 8.90 6.92 9.26
C SER A 86 8.24 5.74 8.56
N THR A 87 7.48 5.94 7.48
CA THR A 87 6.83 4.85 6.75
C THR A 87 7.88 3.94 6.13
N LYS A 88 7.75 2.63 6.40
CA LYS A 88 8.63 1.60 5.84
C LYS A 88 7.80 0.44 5.36
N ILE A 89 7.99 0.07 4.10
CA ILE A 89 7.34 -1.11 3.51
C ILE A 89 8.43 -2.12 3.14
N GLN A 90 8.18 -3.39 3.45
CA GLN A 90 9.00 -4.49 2.97
C GLN A 90 8.10 -5.53 2.30
N TRP A 91 8.36 -5.84 1.04
CA TRP A 91 7.64 -6.83 0.25
C TRP A 91 8.64 -7.88 -0.24
N GLU A 92 8.46 -9.15 0.15
CA GLU A 92 9.36 -10.26 -0.21
C GLU A 92 10.85 -9.98 0.08
N GLY A 93 11.14 -9.16 1.10
CA GLY A 93 12.50 -8.75 1.46
C GLY A 93 13.02 -7.52 0.72
N ALA A 94 12.36 -7.07 -0.36
CA ALA A 94 12.62 -5.78 -0.99
C ALA A 94 12.09 -4.65 -0.09
N LYS A 95 12.89 -3.59 0.08
CA LYS A 95 12.58 -2.46 0.98
C LYS A 95 12.19 -1.25 0.15
N TYR A 96 11.10 -0.61 0.53
CA TYR A 96 10.59 0.60 -0.11
C TYR A 96 10.51 1.73 0.93
N ARG A 97 11.11 2.87 0.58
CA ARG A 97 11.22 4.09 1.37
C ARG A 97 11.20 5.27 0.41
N SER A 98 10.77 6.43 0.90
CA SER A 98 10.83 7.71 0.16
C SER A 98 12.21 8.34 0.16
#